data_AF-A0A351KSP9-F1
#
_entry.id   AF-A0A351KSP9-F1
#
_cell.length_a   1.000
_cell.length_b   1.000
_cell.length_c   1.000
_cell.angle_alpha   90.00
_cell.angle_beta   90.00
_cell.angle_gamma   90.00
#
_symmetry.space_group_name_H-M   'P 1'
#
loop_
_entity.id
_entity.type
_entity.pdbx_description
1 polymer ?
#
loop_
_entity_poly.entity_id
_entity_poly.type
_entity_poly.pdbx_seq_one_letter_code
_entity_poly.pdbx_strand_id
1 'polypeptide(L)'
;FSRLSALLASRGAMAVNLWSGEGSGWREVQAGVQAHFKGAFASLSVPGRGNRICLSLGEGYGPLNHKELRAEAKSLERSLGVEFVRLYERLMFAAPHSGG
;
A
#
# COMPACT_ATOMS: atom_id res chain seq x y z
N PHE A 1 -6.28 -14.42 -1.59
CA PHE A 1 -6.70 -13.03 -1.27
C PHE A 1 -8.22 -12.81 -1.32
N SER A 2 -9.01 -13.62 -2.04
CA SER A 2 -10.49 -13.49 -2.16
C SER A 2 -11.28 -13.32 -0.84
N ARG A 3 -10.97 -14.12 0.20
CA ARG A 3 -11.65 -13.97 1.51
C ARG A 3 -11.29 -12.66 2.21
N LEU A 4 -10.05 -12.18 2.06
CA LEU A 4 -9.60 -10.93 2.66
C LEU A 4 -10.20 -9.72 1.95
N SER A 5 -10.31 -9.76 0.62
CA SER A 5 -10.94 -8.68 -0.14
C SER A 5 -12.43 -8.53 0.19
N ALA A 6 -13.12 -9.62 0.51
CA ALA A 6 -14.52 -9.57 0.95
C ALA A 6 -14.72 -8.94 2.34
N LEU A 7 -13.67 -8.90 3.17
CA LEU A 7 -13.71 -8.29 4.51
C LEU A 7 -13.28 -6.81 4.48
N LEU A 8 -12.68 -6.35 3.39
CA LEU A 8 -12.22 -4.98 3.30
C LEU A 8 -13.41 -4.05 3.07
N ALA A 9 -13.65 -3.12 3.99
CA ALA A 9 -14.64 -2.08 3.81
C ALA A 9 -14.31 -1.24 2.56
N SER A 10 -15.34 -0.67 1.92
CA SER A 10 -15.17 0.18 0.72
C SER A 10 -14.18 1.33 0.97
N ARG A 11 -14.20 1.91 2.18
CA ARG A 11 -13.22 2.90 2.67
C ARG A 11 -12.35 2.32 3.78
N GLY A 12 -11.83 1.11 3.56
CA GLY A 12 -10.86 0.45 4.44
C GLY A 12 -9.45 0.42 3.85
N ALA A 13 -8.48 0.01 4.66
CA ALA A 13 -7.12 -0.28 4.22
C ALA A 13 -6.68 -1.65 4.72
N MET A 14 -5.98 -2.40 3.87
CA MET A 14 -5.24 -3.59 4.22
C MET A 14 -3.75 -3.23 4.27
N ALA A 15 -3.08 -3.61 5.36
CA ALA A 15 -1.63 -3.60 5.46
C ALA A 15 -1.12 -5.02 5.70
N VAL A 16 -0.15 -5.47 4.93
CA VAL A 16 0.48 -6.80 5.09
C VAL A 16 1.99 -6.69 5.05
N ASN A 17 2.66 -7.36 5.98
CA ASN A 17 4.11 -7.50 6.00
C ASN A 17 4.49 -8.81 5.31
N LEU A 18 5.21 -8.72 4.20
CA LEU A 18 5.59 -9.88 3.39
C LEU A 18 7.08 -10.11 3.48
N TRP A 19 7.45 -11.36 3.74
CA TRP A 19 8.83 -11.81 3.74
C TRP A 19 9.00 -12.89 2.68
N SER A 20 10.02 -12.75 1.83
CA SER A 20 10.36 -13.75 0.82
C SER A 20 11.87 -13.91 0.76
N GLY A 21 12.34 -15.16 0.72
CA GLY A 21 13.73 -15.48 0.42
C GLY A 21 14.06 -15.34 -1.07
N GLU A 22 13.04 -15.22 -1.94
CA GLU A 22 13.19 -15.20 -3.39
C GLU A 22 12.48 -13.99 -4.03
N GLY A 23 13.12 -13.35 -5.01
CA GLY A 23 12.58 -12.16 -5.67
C GLY A 23 11.40 -12.41 -6.63
N SER A 24 11.22 -13.64 -7.11
CA SER A 24 10.09 -14.08 -7.94
C SER A 24 8.76 -14.04 -7.18
N GLY A 25 8.75 -14.52 -5.94
CA GLY A 25 7.56 -14.57 -5.10
C GLY A 25 6.93 -13.19 -4.83
N TRP A 26 7.72 -12.11 -4.86
CA TRP A 26 7.19 -10.76 -4.69
C TRP A 26 6.25 -10.35 -5.82
N ARG A 27 6.63 -10.59 -7.09
CA ARG A 27 5.83 -10.19 -8.25
C ARG A 27 4.50 -10.95 -8.28
N GLU A 28 4.52 -12.23 -7.96
CA GLU A 28 3.31 -13.07 -7.90
C GLU A 28 2.37 -12.61 -6.78
N VAL A 29 2.90 -12.32 -5.59
CA VAL A 29 2.08 -11.83 -4.48
C VAL A 29 1.50 -10.46 -4.80
N GLN A 30 2.28 -9.55 -5.39
CA GLN A 30 1.79 -8.25 -5.82
C GLN A 30 0.65 -8.40 -6.84
N ALA A 31 0.82 -9.24 -7.87
CA ALA A 31 -0.22 -9.51 -8.86
C ALA A 31 -1.49 -10.08 -8.19
N GLY A 32 -1.33 -11.02 -7.25
CA GLY A 32 -2.43 -11.57 -6.47
C GLY A 32 -3.17 -10.52 -5.64
N VAL A 33 -2.46 -9.58 -5.00
CA VAL A 33 -3.11 -8.49 -4.26
C VAL A 33 -3.85 -7.56 -5.22
N GLN A 34 -3.23 -7.11 -6.31
CA GLN A 34 -3.86 -6.19 -7.26
C GLN A 34 -5.07 -6.82 -7.99
N ALA A 35 -5.08 -8.15 -8.19
CA ALA A 35 -6.21 -8.85 -8.75
C ALA A 35 -7.46 -8.80 -7.83
N HIS A 36 -7.25 -8.82 -6.51
CA HIS A 36 -8.32 -8.92 -5.52
C HIS A 36 -8.70 -7.60 -4.84
N PHE A 37 -7.78 -6.64 -4.76
CA PHE A 37 -7.99 -5.33 -4.15
C PHE A 37 -7.90 -4.25 -5.20
N LYS A 38 -9.02 -3.61 -5.50
CA LYS A 38 -9.17 -2.70 -6.65
C LYS A 38 -8.77 -1.26 -6.37
N GLY A 39 -8.57 -0.89 -5.11
CA GLY A 39 -8.08 0.44 -4.76
C GLY A 39 -6.57 0.59 -5.00
N ALA A 40 -6.05 1.76 -4.64
CA ALA A 40 -4.63 2.04 -4.79
C ALA A 40 -3.77 1.05 -4.00
N PHE A 41 -2.65 0.67 -4.60
CA PHE A 41 -1.67 -0.22 -4.00
C PHE A 41 -0.33 0.49 -3.85
N ALA A 42 0.29 0.36 -2.69
CA ALA A 42 1.63 0.86 -2.42
C ALA A 42 2.47 -0.18 -1.69
N SER A 43 3.79 -0.10 -1.85
CA SER A 43 4.71 -0.95 -1.12
C SER A 43 5.92 -0.20 -0.57
N LEU A 44 6.46 -0.68 0.54
CA LEU A 44 7.59 -0.11 1.24
C LEU A 44 8.62 -1.20 1.54
N SER A 45 9.80 -1.09 0.96
CA SER A 45 10.94 -1.93 1.36
C SER A 45 11.47 -1.48 2.72
N VAL A 46 11.67 -2.42 3.63
CA VAL A 46 12.26 -2.13 4.94
C VAL A 46 13.80 -2.17 4.83
N PRO A 47 14.53 -1.07 5.14
CA PRO A 47 15.97 -1.02 4.94
C PRO A 47 16.68 -2.04 5.83
N GLY A 48 17.68 -2.72 5.28
CA GLY A 48 18.44 -3.75 6.01
C GLY A 48 17.64 -5.02 6.30
N ARG A 49 16.43 -5.18 5.74
CA ARG A 49 15.59 -6.37 5.91
C ARG A 49 15.10 -6.87 4.55
N GLY A 50 14.87 -8.18 4.46
CA GLY A 50 14.29 -8.81 3.27
C GLY A 50 12.76 -8.71 3.20
N ASN A 51 12.11 -7.97 4.11
CA ASN A 51 10.65 -7.83 4.12
C ASN A 51 10.18 -6.54 3.45
N ARG A 52 8.96 -6.60 2.94
CA ARG A 52 8.25 -5.49 2.28
C ARG A 52 6.86 -5.34 2.88
N ILE A 53 6.53 -4.12 3.28
CA ILE A 53 5.19 -3.77 3.75
C ILE A 53 4.37 -3.37 2.54
N CYS A 54 3.14 -3.88 2.46
CA CYS A 54 2.24 -3.63 1.35
C CYS A 54 0.94 -3.06 1.87
N LEU A 55 0.45 -2.05 1.17
CA LEU A 55 -0.77 -1.32 1.51
C LEU A 55 -1.70 -1.42 0.31
N SER A 56 -2.95 -1.79 0.56
CA SER A 56 -4.00 -1.74 -0.44
C SER A 56 -5.24 -1.10 0.14
N LEU A 57 -5.85 -0.20 -0.62
CA LEU A 57 -7.04 0.52 -0.21
C LEU A 57 -8.30 -0.12 -0.76
N GLY A 58 -9.42 0.10 -0.09
CA GLY A 58 -10.74 -0.20 -0.62
C GLY A 58 -11.05 0.65 -1.85
N GLU A 59 -11.97 0.17 -2.68
CA GLU A 59 -12.35 0.81 -3.94
C GLU A 59 -12.99 2.20 -3.77
N GLY A 60 -13.53 2.50 -2.59
CA GLY A 60 -14.22 3.76 -2.30
C GLY A 60 -13.31 4.98 -2.13
N TYR A 61 -11.99 4.82 -2.17
CA TYR A 61 -11.04 5.95 -2.11
C TYR A 61 -10.80 6.62 -3.47
N GLY A 62 -11.14 5.97 -4.59
CA GLY A 62 -10.88 6.52 -5.93
C GLY A 62 -9.40 6.84 -6.20
N PRO A 63 -9.12 7.74 -7.17
CA PRO A 63 -7.76 8.23 -7.42
C PRO A 63 -7.20 8.99 -6.22
N LEU A 64 -5.95 8.69 -5.85
CA LEU A 64 -5.31 9.34 -4.71
C LEU A 64 -4.86 10.76 -5.04
N ASN A 65 -5.24 11.72 -4.19
CA ASN A 65 -4.68 13.06 -4.22
C ASN A 65 -3.37 13.11 -3.41
N HIS A 66 -2.25 12.99 -4.10
CA HIS A 66 -0.92 12.98 -3.48
C HIS A 66 -0.56 14.29 -2.73
N LYS A 67 -1.18 15.42 -3.10
CA LYS A 67 -0.98 16.70 -2.39
C LYS A 67 -1.67 16.67 -1.03
N GLU A 68 -2.89 16.17 -0.98
CA GLU A 68 -3.67 16.00 0.26
C GLU A 68 -3.01 14.97 1.19
N LEU A 69 -2.60 13.81 0.65
CA LEU A 69 -1.90 12.79 1.44
C LEU A 69 -0.62 13.32 2.08
N ARG A 70 0.16 14.14 1.36
CA ARG A 70 1.37 14.77 1.92
C ARG A 70 1.04 15.82 2.98
N ALA A 71 -0.04 16.58 2.81
CA ALA A 71 -0.48 17.53 3.81
C ALA A 71 -0.93 16.83 5.10
N GLU A 72 -1.65 15.71 4.97
CA GLU A 72 -2.07 14.88 6.10
C GLU A 72 -0.87 14.26 6.82
N ALA A 73 0.10 13.70 6.08
CA ALA A 73 1.34 13.17 6.64
C ALA A 73 2.09 14.22 7.49
N LYS A 74 2.18 15.48 7.02
CA LYS A 74 2.77 16.59 7.79
C LYS A 74 1.98 16.89 9.06
N SER A 75 0.65 16.75 9.02
CA SER A 75 -0.20 16.98 10.18
C SER A 75 0.01 15.91 11.23
N LEU A 76 0.00 14.64 10.82
CA LEU A 76 0.27 13.50 11.68
C LEU A 76 1.67 13.57 12.29
N GLU A 77 2.68 13.96 11.51
CA GLU A 77 4.05 14.22 11.99
C GLU A 77 4.08 15.17 13.19
N ARG A 78 3.40 16.31 13.10
CA ARG A 78 3.36 17.30 14.19
C ARG A 78 2.67 16.76 15.45
N SER A 79 1.65 15.91 15.28
CA SER A 79 0.88 15.37 16.40
C SER A 79 1.52 14.17 17.08
N LEU A 80 2.26 13.34 16.34
CA LEU A 80 2.76 12.05 16.82
C LEU A 80 4.29 12.01 16.97
N GLY A 81 5.02 12.98 16.43
CA GLY A 81 6.49 13.00 16.45
C GLY A 81 7.13 11.89 15.61
N VAL A 82 6.41 11.36 14.60
CA VAL A 82 6.84 10.27 13.72
C VAL A 82 6.98 10.77 12.30
N GLU A 83 8.06 10.40 11.59
CA GLU A 83 8.40 10.85 10.22
C GLU A 83 7.46 10.32 9.09
N PHE A 84 6.17 10.66 9.12
CA PHE A 84 5.18 10.23 8.11
C PHE A 84 5.43 10.73 6.68
N VAL A 85 5.98 11.93 6.48
CA VAL A 85 6.31 12.46 5.15
C VAL A 85 7.43 11.66 4.53
N ARG A 86 8.48 11.37 5.30
CA ARG A 86 9.58 10.53 4.85
C ARG A 86 9.12 9.10 4.55
N LEU A 87 8.21 8.57 5.36
CA LEU A 87 7.57 7.28 5.09
C LEU A 87 6.79 7.31 3.77
N TYR A 88 5.97 8.34 3.57
CA TYR A 88 5.15 8.52 2.39
C TYR A 88 5.99 8.66 1.11
N GLU A 89 7.08 9.42 1.15
CA GLU A 89 8.00 9.60 0.02
C GLU A 89 8.73 8.31 -0.37
N ARG A 90 8.77 7.31 0.52
CA ARG A 90 9.35 5.98 0.26
C ARG A 90 8.33 4.96 -0.23
N LEU A 91 7.05 5.29 -0.24
CA LEU A 91 6.01 4.41 -0.78
C LEU A 91 6.15 4.33 -2.31
N MET A 92 6.29 3.11 -2.80
CA MET A 92 6.22 2.82 -4.23
C MET A 92 4.78 2.46 -4.59
N PHE A 93 4.08 3.39 -5.21
CA PHE A 93 2.73 3.16 -5.73
C PHE A 93 2.81 2.31 -7.00
N ALA A 94 1.98 1.27 -7.09
CA ALA A 94 1.84 0.53 -8.33
C ALA A 94 0.97 1.31 -9.32
N ALA A 95 1.26 1.15 -10.61
CA ALA A 95 0.37 1.64 -11.65
C ALA A 95 -1.04 1.05 -11.47
N PRO A 96 -2.11 1.80 -11.81
CA PRO A 96 -3.45 1.25 -11.88
C PRO A 96 -3.44 0.01 -12.79
N HIS A 97 -4.11 -1.06 -12.37
CA HIS A 97 -4.28 -2.22 -13.23
C HIS A 97 -5.11 -1.79 -14.44
N SER A 98 -4.48 -1.67 -15.62
CA SER A 98 -5.19 -1.52 -16.89
C SER A 98 -5.89 -2.84 -17.16
N GLY A 99 -7.18 -2.93 -16.84
CA GLY A 99 -7.98 -4.09 -17.21
C GLY A 99 -8.01 -4.23 -18.73
N GLY A 100 -7.60 -5.39 -19.24
CA GLY A 100 -7.99 -5.90 -20.55
C GLY A 100 -9.30 -6.66 -20.44
#